data_AF-Q9U5X8-F1
#
_entry.id   AF-Q9U5X8-F1
#
_cell.length_a   1.000
_cell.length_b   1.000
_cell.length_c   1.000
_cell.angle_alpha   90.00
_cell.angle_beta   90.00
_cell.angle_gamma   90.00
#
_symmetry.space_group_name_H-M   'P 1'
#
loop_
_entity.id
_entity.type
_entity.pdbx_description
1 polymer ?
#
loop_
_entity_poly.entity_id
_entity_poly.type
_entity_poly.pdbx_seq_one_letter_code
_entity_poly.pdbx_strand_id
1 'polypeptide(L)'
;MSSRRPEDLLAPIQLRLDFEYRQLLDISPQLLQLIVEEPLQFQEAVRYSVYGLIRSHLKDAGLKPIDINQLHAHWRLVGLPFTPGLQFEPRDQLTRLGLSQVRGILAAFTPQETLVLQSIWYCGQCCMRNAIQTSSTDAPFCSSCSRPMSEYQKLRVTETYRILAVLPISAVQTPRVTNCLHRPKLVRLRAHAHDCELKLGASYLITGYFASSASTYQLEACHLRIN
;
A
#
# COMPACT_ATOMS: atom_id res chain seq x y z
N MET A 1 -29.64 9.84 -20.74
CA MET A 1 -28.17 9.95 -20.60
C MET A 1 -27.90 10.96 -19.49
N SER A 2 -27.60 10.50 -18.26
CA SER A 2 -27.38 11.41 -17.15
C SER A 2 -26.12 12.23 -17.39
N SER A 3 -26.23 13.56 -17.27
CA SER A 3 -25.07 14.45 -17.31
C SER A 3 -24.15 14.09 -16.14
N ARG A 4 -23.02 13.43 -16.42
CA ARG A 4 -21.96 13.23 -15.42
C ARG A 4 -21.53 14.59 -14.90
N ARG A 5 -21.41 14.75 -13.59
CA ARG A 5 -21.04 16.03 -13.00
C ARG A 5 -19.54 16.26 -13.30
N PRO A 6 -19.08 17.51 -13.50
CA PRO A 6 -17.68 17.78 -13.83
C PRO A 6 -16.68 17.18 -12.83
N GLU A 7 -17.05 17.09 -11.56
CA GLU A 7 -16.25 16.50 -10.49
C GLU A 7 -16.10 14.97 -10.59
N ASP A 8 -17.00 14.27 -11.31
CA ASP A 8 -16.86 12.83 -11.55
C ASP A 8 -15.64 12.51 -12.46
N LEU A 9 -15.11 13.50 -13.19
CA LEU A 9 -13.86 13.37 -13.96
C LEU A 9 -12.62 13.28 -13.08
N LEU A 10 -12.73 13.66 -11.80
CA LEU A 10 -11.66 13.61 -10.81
C LEU A 10 -11.65 12.27 -10.04
N ALA A 11 -12.48 11.32 -10.45
CA ALA A 11 -12.55 9.99 -9.86
C ALA A 11 -11.17 9.29 -9.86
N PRO A 12 -10.87 8.49 -8.82
CA PRO A 12 -9.65 7.72 -8.75
C PRO A 12 -9.62 6.61 -9.80
N ILE A 13 -8.42 6.24 -10.21
CA ILE A 13 -8.12 5.04 -10.97
C ILE A 13 -7.31 4.13 -10.05
N GLN A 14 -7.94 3.06 -9.57
CA GLN A 14 -7.29 2.07 -8.74
C GLN A 14 -6.91 0.86 -9.59
N LEU A 15 -5.62 0.52 -9.60
CA LEU A 15 -5.11 -0.62 -10.33
C LEU A 15 -4.32 -1.52 -9.40
N ARG A 16 -4.69 -2.80 -9.36
CA ARG A 16 -3.90 -3.84 -8.71
C ARG A 16 -2.96 -4.47 -9.73
N LEU A 17 -1.69 -4.55 -9.39
CA LEU A 17 -0.62 -5.08 -10.23
C LEU A 17 0.12 -6.17 -9.46
N ASP A 18 -0.12 -7.42 -9.86
CA ASP A 18 0.53 -8.57 -9.26
C ASP A 18 1.78 -8.91 -10.06
N PHE A 19 2.93 -8.77 -9.42
CA PHE A 19 4.22 -9.15 -9.96
C PHE A 19 4.58 -10.54 -9.45
N GLU A 20 4.49 -11.54 -10.32
CA GLU A 20 4.80 -12.93 -9.98
C GLU A 20 6.30 -13.15 -9.87
N TYR A 21 6.78 -13.59 -8.70
CA TYR A 21 8.20 -13.82 -8.42
C TYR A 21 8.87 -14.70 -9.47
N ARG A 22 8.23 -15.81 -9.88
CA ARG A 22 8.81 -16.74 -10.86
C ARG A 22 8.95 -16.08 -12.24
N GLN A 23 7.94 -15.34 -12.67
CA GLN A 23 7.98 -14.64 -13.96
C GLN A 23 9.03 -13.53 -13.96
N LEU A 24 9.14 -12.77 -12.86
CA LEU A 24 10.18 -11.76 -12.71
C LEU A 24 11.58 -12.36 -12.72
N LEU A 25 11.76 -13.52 -12.08
CA LEU A 25 13.04 -14.22 -12.09
C LEU A 25 13.46 -14.62 -13.51
N ASP A 26 12.51 -15.04 -14.35
CA ASP A 26 12.78 -15.45 -15.72
C ASP A 26 12.99 -14.25 -16.67
N ILE A 27 12.18 -13.20 -16.53
CA ILE A 27 12.16 -12.04 -17.45
C ILE A 27 13.24 -11.01 -17.08
N SER A 28 13.38 -10.69 -15.79
CA SER A 28 14.29 -9.65 -15.32
C SER A 28 14.73 -9.86 -13.87
N PRO A 29 15.77 -10.70 -13.64
CA PRO A 29 16.36 -10.89 -12.31
C PRO A 29 16.84 -9.58 -11.65
N GLN A 30 17.34 -8.65 -12.46
CA GLN A 30 17.82 -7.35 -11.98
C GLN A 30 16.68 -6.50 -11.42
N LEU A 31 15.51 -6.51 -12.08
CA LEU A 31 14.33 -5.82 -11.55
C LEU A 31 13.86 -6.44 -10.24
N LEU A 32 13.89 -7.78 -10.15
CA LEU A 32 13.56 -8.48 -8.90
C LEU A 32 14.50 -8.09 -7.75
N GLN A 33 15.80 -7.94 -8.01
CA GLN A 33 16.75 -7.44 -7.02
C GLN A 33 16.38 -6.03 -6.55
N LEU A 34 16.09 -5.11 -7.49
CA LEU A 34 15.67 -3.74 -7.17
C LEU A 34 14.37 -3.70 -6.36
N ILE A 35 13.40 -4.56 -6.67
CA ILE A 35 12.16 -4.68 -5.89
C ILE A 35 12.46 -5.07 -4.44
N VAL A 36 13.41 -5.98 -4.23
CA VAL A 36 13.79 -6.47 -2.90
C VAL A 36 14.60 -5.44 -2.12
N GLU A 37 15.48 -4.69 -2.78
CA GLU A 37 16.36 -3.71 -2.15
C GLU A 37 15.67 -2.36 -1.92
N GLU A 38 14.86 -1.91 -2.88
CA GLU A 38 14.28 -0.57 -2.95
C GLU A 38 12.76 -0.60 -3.27
N PRO A 39 11.93 -1.19 -2.40
CA PRO A 39 10.50 -1.36 -2.65
C PRO A 39 9.73 -0.03 -2.78
N LEU A 40 10.18 1.03 -2.11
CA LEU A 40 9.56 2.35 -2.19
C LEU A 40 9.84 3.02 -3.54
N GLN A 41 11.07 2.93 -4.04
CA GLN A 41 11.46 3.43 -5.35
C GLN A 41 10.77 2.64 -6.46
N PHE A 42 10.67 1.32 -6.28
CA PHE A 42 9.90 0.46 -7.19
C PHE A 42 8.42 0.87 -7.23
N GLN A 43 7.79 1.13 -6.08
CA GLN A 43 6.41 1.60 -6.01
C GLN A 43 6.21 2.89 -6.83
N GLU A 44 7.10 3.87 -6.68
CA GLU A 44 7.05 5.11 -7.47
C GLU A 44 7.27 4.83 -8.97
N ALA A 45 8.25 4.00 -9.31
CA ALA A 45 8.50 3.62 -10.71
C ALA A 45 7.27 2.96 -11.37
N VAL A 46 6.57 2.07 -10.66
CA VAL A 46 5.32 1.46 -11.12
C VAL A 46 4.25 2.53 -11.33
N ARG A 47 4.07 3.45 -10.37
CA ARG A 47 3.10 4.55 -10.46
C ARG A 47 3.34 5.40 -11.71
N TYR A 48 4.57 5.85 -11.94
CA TYR A 48 4.90 6.69 -13.10
C TYR A 48 4.81 5.93 -14.43
N SER A 49 5.21 4.65 -14.46
CA SER A 49 5.11 3.82 -15.66
C SER A 49 3.66 3.62 -16.09
N VAL A 50 2.80 3.24 -15.14
CA VAL A 50 1.37 3.02 -15.36
C VAL A 50 0.68 4.34 -15.76
N TYR A 51 1.03 5.45 -15.12
CA TYR A 51 0.54 6.77 -15.51
C TYR A 51 0.89 7.11 -16.96
N GLY A 52 2.13 6.85 -17.38
CA GLY A 52 2.57 7.05 -18.77
C GLY A 52 1.75 6.23 -19.77
N LEU A 53 1.52 4.95 -19.46
CA LEU A 53 0.71 4.04 -20.29
C LEU A 53 -0.74 4.53 -20.41
N ILE A 54 -1.39 4.85 -19.28
CA ILE A 54 -2.77 5.33 -19.28
C ILE A 54 -2.88 6.64 -20.08
N ARG A 55 -1.94 7.57 -19.87
CA ARG A 55 -1.92 8.84 -20.60
C ARG A 55 -1.78 8.63 -22.11
N SER A 56 -0.96 7.67 -22.55
CA SER A 56 -0.84 7.32 -23.97
C SER A 56 -2.17 6.80 -24.51
N HIS A 57 -2.78 5.83 -23.83
CA HIS A 57 -4.06 5.26 -24.24
C HIS A 57 -5.19 6.30 -24.30
N LEU A 58 -5.26 7.21 -23.32
CA LEU A 58 -6.25 8.29 -23.32
C LEU A 58 -6.02 9.26 -24.50
N LYS A 59 -4.76 9.59 -24.79
CA LYS A 59 -4.41 10.44 -25.94
C LYS A 59 -4.82 9.80 -27.25
N ASP A 60 -4.52 8.52 -27.44
CA ASP A 60 -4.85 7.77 -28.66
C ASP A 60 -6.38 7.64 -28.84
N ALA A 61 -7.13 7.60 -27.74
CA ALA A 61 -8.59 7.62 -27.73
C ALA A 61 -9.22 9.03 -27.82
N GLY A 62 -8.43 10.11 -27.91
CA GLY A 62 -8.93 11.49 -27.95
C GLY A 62 -9.58 11.97 -26.64
N LEU A 63 -9.29 11.31 -25.51
CA LEU A 63 -9.82 11.63 -24.19
C LEU A 63 -8.93 12.62 -23.43
N LYS A 64 -9.52 13.31 -22.45
CA LYS A 64 -8.80 14.25 -21.59
C LYS A 64 -7.74 13.51 -20.74
N PRO A 65 -6.58 14.15 -20.48
CA PRO A 65 -5.57 13.58 -19.59
C PRO A 65 -6.11 13.53 -18.15
N ILE A 66 -5.54 12.62 -17.37
CA ILE A 66 -5.76 12.48 -15.93
C ILE A 66 -4.60 13.09 -15.14
N ASP A 67 -4.85 13.46 -13.90
CA ASP A 67 -3.81 13.83 -12.94
C ASP A 67 -3.15 12.57 -12.35
N ILE A 68 -1.85 12.58 -12.12
CA ILE A 68 -1.12 11.44 -11.54
C ILE A 68 -1.61 11.09 -10.12
N ASN A 69 -2.20 12.05 -9.41
CA ASN A 69 -2.78 11.84 -8.08
C ASN A 69 -4.14 11.13 -8.13
N GLN A 70 -4.74 11.01 -9.32
CA GLN A 70 -5.89 10.12 -9.54
C GLN A 70 -5.47 8.65 -9.60
N LEU A 71 -4.21 8.35 -9.91
CA LEU A 71 -3.73 6.98 -10.08
C LEU A 71 -3.24 6.39 -8.76
N HIS A 72 -3.88 5.31 -8.34
CA HIS A 72 -3.51 4.48 -7.20
C HIS A 72 -3.08 3.10 -7.71
N ALA A 73 -1.79 2.96 -8.02
CA ALA A 73 -1.20 1.70 -8.47
C ALA A 73 -0.76 0.86 -7.26
N HIS A 74 -1.59 -0.10 -6.88
CA HIS A 74 -1.34 -1.06 -5.81
C HIS A 74 -0.54 -2.25 -6.35
N TRP A 75 0.73 -2.34 -5.98
CA TRP A 75 1.60 -3.41 -6.44
C TRP A 75 1.71 -4.53 -5.39
N ARG A 76 1.88 -5.77 -5.85
CA ARG A 76 2.14 -6.94 -5.00
C ARG A 76 3.28 -7.74 -5.56
N LEU A 77 4.14 -8.27 -4.70
CA LEU A 77 5.11 -9.29 -5.08
C LEU A 77 4.58 -10.67 -4.67
N VAL A 78 3.99 -11.37 -5.62
CA VAL A 78 3.31 -12.65 -5.39
C VAL A 78 4.31 -13.80 -5.51
N GLY A 79 4.15 -14.81 -4.65
CA GLY A 79 4.93 -16.04 -4.74
C GLY A 79 6.40 -15.96 -4.30
N LEU A 80 6.84 -14.86 -3.66
CA LEU A 80 8.18 -14.79 -3.07
C LEU A 80 8.34 -15.95 -2.04
N PRO A 81 9.28 -16.88 -2.24
CA PRO A 81 9.50 -17.97 -1.30
C PRO A 81 10.05 -17.44 0.03
N PHE A 82 10.02 -18.29 1.05
CA PHE A 82 10.68 -17.98 2.30
C PHE A 82 12.20 -17.86 2.07
N THR A 83 12.75 -16.69 2.37
CA THR A 83 14.17 -16.38 2.15
C THR A 83 14.80 -15.99 3.49
N PRO A 84 15.74 -16.79 4.03
CA PRO A 84 16.37 -16.51 5.32
C PRO A 84 16.96 -15.09 5.43
N GLY A 85 17.59 -14.58 4.37
CA GLY A 85 18.17 -13.23 4.34
C GLY A 85 17.17 -12.06 4.24
N LEU A 86 15.87 -12.35 4.13
CA LEU A 86 14.79 -11.35 4.18
C LEU A 86 14.00 -11.43 5.48
N GLN A 87 14.32 -12.34 6.41
CA GLN A 87 13.54 -12.45 7.63
C GLN A 87 13.66 -11.19 8.48
N PHE A 88 12.51 -10.65 8.86
CA PHE A 88 12.46 -9.64 9.90
C PHE A 88 12.78 -10.34 11.22
N GLU A 89 14.00 -10.26 11.76
CA GLU A 89 14.38 -10.77 13.09
C GLU A 89 15.24 -9.76 13.86
N PRO A 90 15.22 -9.78 15.21
CA PRO A 90 15.55 -8.62 16.04
C PRO A 90 16.97 -8.60 16.60
N ARG A 91 17.82 -9.61 16.33
CA ARG A 91 19.16 -9.67 16.93
C ARG A 91 20.14 -8.70 16.28
N ASP A 92 19.92 -8.35 15.03
CA ASP A 92 20.68 -7.33 14.34
C ASP A 92 19.80 -6.10 14.17
N GLN A 93 20.14 -5.01 14.85
CA GLN A 93 19.52 -3.68 14.73
C GLN A 93 19.77 -3.04 13.34
N LEU A 94 19.95 -3.84 12.30
CA LEU A 94 20.03 -3.42 10.92
C LEU A 94 18.62 -3.51 10.36
N THR A 95 17.82 -2.45 10.57
CA THR A 95 16.57 -2.27 9.84
C THR A 95 16.90 -2.16 8.36
N ARG A 96 16.85 -3.31 7.66
CA ARG A 96 16.96 -3.33 6.21
C ARG A 96 15.80 -2.50 5.65
N LEU A 97 16.12 -1.45 4.91
CA LEU A 97 15.13 -0.55 4.30
C LEU A 97 14.41 -1.18 3.09
N GLY A 98 14.88 -2.35 2.65
CA GLY A 98 14.26 -3.16 1.60
C GLY A 98 13.08 -4.01 2.06
N LEU A 99 12.68 -4.96 1.21
CA LEU A 99 11.68 -5.96 1.57
C LEU A 99 12.13 -6.83 2.74
N SER A 100 11.16 -7.13 3.60
CA SER A 100 11.29 -7.99 4.76
C SER A 100 10.14 -8.99 4.82
N GLN A 101 10.41 -10.16 5.38
CA GLN A 101 9.48 -11.26 5.52
C GLN A 101 9.17 -11.52 6.99
N VAL A 102 7.88 -11.57 7.31
CA VAL A 102 7.38 -12.00 8.62
C VAL A 102 6.70 -13.34 8.45
N ARG A 103 7.32 -14.37 9.03
CA ARG A 103 6.75 -15.71 9.11
C ARG A 103 6.29 -15.97 10.55
N GLY A 104 5.03 -16.32 10.73
CA GLY A 104 4.49 -16.42 12.08
C GLY A 104 3.05 -16.89 12.15
N ILE A 105 2.52 -16.86 13.37
CA ILE A 105 1.15 -17.19 13.71
C ILE A 105 0.38 -15.88 13.95
N LEU A 106 -0.77 -15.73 13.32
CA LEU A 106 -1.64 -14.58 13.53
C LEU A 106 -2.29 -14.66 14.92
N ALA A 107 -1.88 -13.80 15.83
CA ALA A 107 -2.34 -13.79 17.21
C ALA A 107 -3.56 -12.89 17.41
N ALA A 108 -3.60 -11.75 16.73
CA ALA A 108 -4.70 -10.80 16.77
C ALA A 108 -4.69 -9.91 15.52
N PHE A 109 -5.81 -9.25 15.23
CA PHE A 109 -5.88 -8.17 14.26
C PHE A 109 -6.98 -7.17 14.65
N THR A 110 -6.83 -5.91 14.24
CA THR A 110 -7.83 -4.87 14.51
C THR A 110 -9.12 -5.08 13.70
N PRO A 111 -10.25 -4.50 14.13
CA PRO A 111 -11.38 -4.26 13.25
C PRO A 111 -10.96 -3.55 11.96
N GLN A 112 -11.79 -3.58 10.95
CA GLN A 112 -11.49 -2.94 9.68
C GLN A 112 -11.44 -1.42 9.86
N GLU A 113 -10.28 -0.83 9.61
CA GLU A 113 -10.04 0.61 9.65
C GLU A 113 -10.03 1.20 8.24
N THR A 114 -10.14 2.53 8.14
CA THR A 114 -10.27 3.23 6.86
C THR A 114 -9.11 4.22 6.69
N LEU A 115 -8.38 4.08 5.59
CA LEU A 115 -7.32 4.97 5.13
C LEU A 115 -7.88 5.87 4.02
N VAL A 116 -7.62 7.16 4.07
CA VAL A 116 -7.95 8.08 2.98
C VAL A 116 -6.88 7.97 1.89
N LEU A 117 -7.28 7.50 0.71
CA LEU A 117 -6.40 7.43 -0.46
C LEU A 117 -6.34 8.78 -1.17
N GLN A 118 -7.51 9.39 -1.37
CA GLN A 118 -7.65 10.59 -2.15
C GLN A 118 -8.82 11.43 -1.63
N SER A 119 -8.57 12.72 -1.48
CA SER A 119 -9.58 13.73 -1.21
C SER A 119 -9.62 14.72 -2.37
N ILE A 120 -10.83 15.15 -2.72
CA ILE A 120 -11.06 16.13 -3.78
C ILE A 120 -11.62 17.39 -3.14
N TRP A 121 -11.00 18.52 -3.45
CA TRP A 121 -11.29 19.80 -2.84
C TRP A 121 -11.78 20.78 -3.89
N TYR A 122 -12.66 21.70 -3.52
CA TYR A 122 -13.15 22.80 -4.36
C TYR A 122 -13.05 24.15 -3.67
N CYS A 123 -12.88 25.19 -4.49
CA CYS A 123 -12.95 26.56 -4.02
C CYS A 123 -14.39 27.08 -4.12
N GLY A 124 -15.02 27.37 -2.97
CA GLY A 124 -16.39 27.90 -2.90
C GLY A 124 -16.56 29.38 -3.27
N GLN A 125 -15.46 30.12 -3.50
CA GLN A 125 -15.49 31.57 -3.78
C GLN A 125 -15.24 31.90 -5.26
N CYS A 126 -16.08 31.35 -6.14
CA CYS A 126 -16.13 31.69 -7.58
C CYS A 126 -14.88 31.36 -8.42
N CYS A 127 -13.80 30.79 -7.87
CA CYS A 127 -12.64 30.38 -8.65
C CYS A 127 -12.87 29.09 -9.46
N MET A 128 -13.90 28.30 -9.13
CA MET A 128 -14.25 27.00 -9.74
C MET A 128 -13.05 26.05 -9.95
N ARG A 129 -12.03 26.16 -9.09
CA ARG A 129 -10.85 25.30 -9.11
C ARG A 129 -11.03 24.12 -8.18
N ASN A 130 -10.54 22.98 -8.63
CA ASN A 130 -10.46 21.75 -7.86
C ASN A 130 -9.00 21.41 -7.57
N ALA A 131 -8.77 20.73 -6.45
CA ALA A 131 -7.46 20.18 -6.09
C ALA A 131 -7.64 18.72 -5.64
N ILE A 132 -6.65 17.90 -5.94
CA ILE A 132 -6.58 16.50 -5.50
C ILE A 132 -5.44 16.41 -4.50
N GLN A 133 -5.70 15.79 -3.35
CA GLN A 133 -4.66 15.45 -2.38
C GLN A 133 -4.71 13.96 -2.07
N THR A 134 -3.53 13.35 -2.03
CA THR A 134 -3.33 11.97 -1.61
C THR A 134 -2.85 11.94 -0.17
N SER A 135 -3.36 11.01 0.64
CA SER A 135 -2.84 10.72 1.99
C SER A 135 -2.92 11.87 3.01
N SER A 136 -3.73 12.91 2.76
CA SER A 136 -3.99 13.99 3.71
C SER A 136 -5.47 14.35 3.77
N THR A 137 -5.93 14.71 4.96
CA THR A 137 -7.27 15.26 5.22
C THR A 137 -7.24 16.78 5.43
N ASP A 138 -6.06 17.40 5.37
CA ASP A 138 -5.90 18.82 5.63
C ASP A 138 -6.27 19.64 4.39
N ALA A 139 -7.16 20.61 4.57
CA ALA A 139 -7.65 21.42 3.47
C ALA A 139 -6.49 22.16 2.77
N PRO A 140 -6.30 21.98 1.44
CA PRO A 140 -5.33 22.76 0.69
C PRO A 140 -5.82 24.21 0.56
N PHE A 141 -4.88 25.11 0.31
CA PHE A 141 -5.20 26.46 -0.12
C PHE A 141 -5.44 26.51 -1.63
N CYS A 142 -6.46 27.26 -2.04
CA CYS A 142 -6.74 27.50 -3.45
C CYS A 142 -5.58 28.26 -4.10
N SER A 143 -5.04 27.74 -5.20
CA SER A 143 -3.92 28.36 -5.91
C SER A 143 -4.22 29.74 -6.53
N SER A 144 -5.49 30.16 -6.57
CA SER A 144 -5.88 31.47 -7.14
C SER A 144 -6.22 32.52 -6.08
N CYS A 145 -6.91 32.14 -5.01
CA CYS A 145 -7.37 33.10 -4.00
C CYS A 145 -6.74 32.88 -2.62
N SER A 146 -5.83 31.90 -2.49
CA SER A 146 -5.10 31.55 -1.26
C SER A 146 -6.00 31.29 -0.05
N ARG A 147 -7.27 30.93 -0.27
CA ARG A 147 -8.21 30.57 0.79
C ARG A 147 -8.28 29.06 0.97
N PRO A 148 -8.58 28.58 2.19
CA PRO A 148 -8.84 27.16 2.44
C PRO A 148 -9.95 26.65 1.52
N MET A 149 -9.73 25.49 0.92
CA MET A 149 -10.71 24.81 0.08
C MET A 149 -11.65 23.94 0.92
N SER A 150 -12.82 23.60 0.37
CA SER A 150 -13.78 22.69 0.98
C SER A 150 -13.73 21.33 0.29
N GLU A 151 -13.95 20.25 1.03
CA GLU A 151 -13.86 18.89 0.48
C GLU A 151 -15.18 18.43 -0.14
N TYR A 152 -15.10 17.77 -1.29
CA TYR A 152 -16.17 16.90 -1.77
C TYR A 152 -16.16 15.58 -1.01
N GLN A 153 -16.75 15.56 0.19
CA GLN A 153 -16.79 14.36 1.05
C GLN A 153 -17.35 13.12 0.32
N LYS A 154 -18.32 13.30 -0.58
CA LYS A 154 -18.93 12.20 -1.38
C LYS A 154 -17.99 11.58 -2.42
N LEU A 155 -16.93 12.29 -2.79
CA LEU A 155 -15.91 11.83 -3.74
C LEU A 155 -14.63 11.40 -3.03
N ARG A 156 -14.61 11.41 -1.69
CA ARG A 156 -13.48 10.90 -0.92
C ARG A 156 -13.32 9.41 -1.22
N VAL A 157 -12.10 9.05 -1.53
CA VAL A 157 -11.70 7.69 -1.83
C VAL A 157 -10.99 7.14 -0.62
N THR A 158 -11.47 6.01 -0.15
CA THR A 158 -10.89 5.33 0.99
C THR A 158 -10.52 3.90 0.63
N GLU A 159 -9.56 3.36 1.37
CA GLU A 159 -9.25 1.94 1.36
C GLU A 159 -9.26 1.42 2.78
N THR A 160 -9.63 0.15 2.93
CA THR A 160 -9.69 -0.48 4.23
C THR A 160 -8.39 -1.20 4.56
N TYR A 161 -7.99 -1.16 5.82
CA TYR A 161 -6.82 -1.88 6.31
C TYR A 161 -7.10 -2.50 7.69
N ARG A 162 -6.20 -3.39 8.11
CA ARG A 162 -6.14 -3.96 9.46
C ARG A 162 -4.70 -3.94 9.95
N ILE A 163 -4.51 -3.80 11.25
CA ILE A 163 -3.21 -4.03 11.89
C ILE A 163 -3.19 -5.46 12.41
N LEU A 164 -2.22 -6.24 11.95
CA LEU A 164 -2.02 -7.63 12.37
C LEU A 164 -0.95 -7.70 13.44
N ALA A 165 -1.16 -8.53 14.45
CA ALA A 165 -0.15 -8.93 15.42
C ALA A 165 0.28 -10.37 15.12
N VAL A 166 1.51 -10.53 14.64
CA VAL A 166 2.06 -11.83 14.20
C VAL A 166 3.15 -12.30 15.15
N LEU A 167 2.92 -13.41 15.84
CA LEU A 167 3.91 -14.04 16.71
C LEU A 167 4.89 -14.89 15.88
N PRO A 168 6.19 -14.93 16.23
CA PRO A 168 7.14 -15.80 15.55
C PRO A 168 6.74 -17.29 15.74
N ILE A 169 7.02 -18.13 14.74
CA ILE A 169 6.69 -19.57 14.80
C ILE A 169 7.31 -20.25 16.03
N SER A 170 8.50 -19.82 16.46
CA SER A 170 9.17 -20.33 17.67
C SER A 170 8.32 -20.15 18.93
N ALA A 171 7.44 -19.15 18.98
CA ALA A 171 6.55 -18.93 20.13
C ALA A 171 5.57 -20.10 20.37
N VAL A 172 5.22 -20.86 19.33
CA VAL A 172 4.34 -22.03 19.44
C VAL A 172 5.13 -23.33 19.60
N GLN A 173 6.32 -23.42 19.00
CA GLN A 173 7.15 -24.63 19.00
C GLN A 173 7.97 -24.81 20.28
N THR A 174 8.33 -23.72 20.96
CA THR A 174 9.16 -23.77 22.17
C THR A 174 8.52 -23.08 23.37
N PRO A 175 7.31 -23.50 23.82
CA PRO A 175 6.69 -22.93 25.03
C PRO A 175 7.50 -23.19 26.32
N ARG A 176 8.57 -24.00 26.24
CA ARG A 176 9.41 -24.44 27.36
C ARG A 176 10.80 -23.80 27.42
N VAL A 177 11.15 -22.88 26.52
CA VAL A 177 12.40 -22.12 26.65
C VAL A 177 12.18 -21.08 27.75
N THR A 178 12.66 -21.39 28.94
CA THR A 178 12.68 -20.47 30.07
C THR A 178 13.49 -19.22 29.70
N ASN A 179 13.05 -18.04 30.17
CA ASN A 179 13.67 -16.73 29.92
C ASN A 179 13.59 -16.17 28.48
N CYS A 180 12.66 -16.60 27.64
CA CYS A 180 12.39 -15.95 26.35
C CYS A 180 11.01 -15.27 26.32
N LEU A 181 10.95 -13.98 25.97
CA LEU A 181 9.70 -13.25 25.74
C LEU A 181 9.51 -13.02 24.23
N HIS A 182 8.53 -13.70 23.65
CA HIS A 182 8.17 -13.50 22.25
C HIS A 182 7.32 -12.24 22.10
N ARG A 183 7.76 -11.30 21.25
CA ARG A 183 7.01 -10.09 20.91
C ARG A 183 6.30 -10.27 19.57
N PRO A 184 5.02 -9.90 19.46
CA PRO A 184 4.33 -9.88 18.17
C PRO A 184 4.90 -8.76 17.29
N LYS A 185 4.96 -9.04 15.99
CA LYS A 185 5.31 -8.08 14.96
C LYS A 185 4.04 -7.44 14.43
N LEU A 186 4.02 -6.12 14.38
CA LEU A 186 2.88 -5.36 13.86
C LEU A 186 3.05 -5.15 12.36
N VAL A 187 2.04 -5.56 11.62
CA VAL A 187 1.99 -5.43 10.16
C VAL A 187 0.70 -4.72 9.78
N ARG A 188 0.78 -3.64 9.00
CA ARG A 188 -0.39 -3.04 8.38
C ARG A 188 -0.72 -3.82 7.10
N LEU A 189 -1.91 -4.39 7.05
CA LEU A 189 -2.43 -5.14 5.93
C LEU A 189 -3.55 -4.35 5.26
N ARG A 190 -3.31 -3.85 4.05
CA ARG A 190 -4.33 -3.21 3.21
C ARG A 190 -5.16 -4.25 2.46
N ALA A 191 -6.38 -3.87 2.08
CA ALA A 191 -7.33 -4.74 1.40
C ALA A 191 -6.73 -5.41 0.15
N HIS A 192 -5.96 -4.67 -0.65
CA HIS A 192 -5.39 -5.23 -1.87
C HIS A 192 -4.32 -6.31 -1.64
N ALA A 193 -3.62 -6.32 -0.49
CA ALA A 193 -2.40 -7.10 -0.26
C ALA A 193 -2.61 -8.59 0.03
N HIS A 194 -3.86 -9.07 0.08
CA HIS A 194 -4.20 -10.45 0.40
C HIS A 194 -5.47 -10.90 -0.32
N ASP A 195 -5.58 -12.21 -0.56
CA ASP A 195 -6.75 -12.83 -1.21
C ASP A 195 -7.43 -13.89 -0.32
N CYS A 196 -6.94 -14.09 0.90
CA CYS A 196 -7.42 -15.12 1.82
C CYS A 196 -8.11 -14.52 3.05
N GLU A 197 -9.07 -15.24 3.61
CA GLU A 197 -9.67 -14.86 4.90
C GLU A 197 -8.68 -15.01 6.05
N LEU A 198 -8.60 -14.00 6.91
CA LEU A 198 -7.73 -14.01 8.09
C LEU A 198 -8.31 -14.89 9.20
N LYS A 199 -7.60 -15.96 9.53
CA LYS A 199 -7.89 -16.88 10.64
C LYS A 199 -6.88 -16.72 11.77
N LEU A 200 -7.36 -16.49 12.99
CA LEU A 200 -6.53 -16.49 14.20
C LEU A 200 -5.91 -17.87 14.42
N GLY A 201 -4.66 -17.92 14.88
CA GLY A 201 -3.92 -19.16 15.09
C GLY A 201 -3.34 -19.80 13.84
N ALA A 202 -3.71 -19.34 12.63
CA ALA A 202 -3.11 -19.83 11.38
C ALA A 202 -1.71 -19.23 11.13
N SER A 203 -0.90 -19.97 10.36
CA SER A 203 0.42 -19.51 9.96
C SER A 203 0.40 -18.74 8.64
N TYR A 204 1.10 -17.63 8.61
CA TYR A 204 1.24 -16.79 7.43
C TYR A 204 2.71 -16.52 7.10
N LEU A 205 2.96 -16.30 5.81
CA LEU A 205 4.16 -15.62 5.32
C LEU A 205 3.73 -14.28 4.74
N ILE A 206 4.24 -13.22 5.33
CA ILE A 206 3.97 -11.84 4.95
C ILE A 206 5.25 -11.26 4.36
N THR A 207 5.15 -10.66 3.19
CA THR A 207 6.20 -9.84 2.59
C THR A 207 5.78 -8.39 2.67
N GLY A 208 6.68 -7.52 3.10
CA GLY A 208 6.39 -6.11 3.28
C GLY A 208 7.65 -5.26 3.39
N TYR A 209 7.47 -3.95 3.61
CA TYR A 209 8.55 -2.97 3.72
C TYR A 209 8.25 -1.97 4.84
N PHE A 210 9.28 -1.27 5.31
CA PHE A 210 9.11 -0.21 6.29
C PHE A 210 8.63 1.06 5.60
N ALA A 211 7.40 1.49 5.92
CA ALA A 211 6.86 2.76 5.47
C ALA A 211 6.96 3.79 6.62
N SER A 212 7.54 4.96 6.35
CA SER A 212 7.76 6.03 7.32
C SER A 212 6.49 6.83 7.68
N SER A 213 5.30 6.21 7.68
CA SER A 213 4.08 6.91 8.11
C SER A 213 4.11 7.11 9.63
N ALA A 214 4.16 8.38 10.04
CA ALA A 214 4.39 8.85 11.39
C ALA A 214 3.44 8.22 12.43
N SER A 215 3.99 7.37 13.29
CA SER A 215 3.63 7.18 14.73
C SER A 215 4.02 5.79 15.23
N THR A 216 4.19 4.79 14.37
CA THR A 216 4.56 3.43 14.78
C THR A 216 5.43 2.75 13.70
N TYR A 217 6.56 2.16 14.11
CA TYR A 217 7.42 1.33 13.26
C TYR A 217 6.66 0.06 12.83
N GLN A 218 5.82 0.19 11.80
CA GLN A 218 4.99 -0.90 11.28
C GLN A 218 5.48 -1.32 9.90
N LEU A 219 5.43 -2.63 9.64
CA LEU A 219 5.68 -3.19 8.32
C LEU A 219 4.43 -3.02 7.47
N GLU A 220 4.55 -2.41 6.29
CA GLU A 220 3.50 -2.38 5.28
C GLU A 220 3.54 -3.68 4.48
N ALA A 221 2.47 -4.47 4.52
CA ALA A 221 2.40 -5.68 3.70
C ALA A 221 2.14 -5.33 2.22
N CYS A 222 3.02 -5.80 1.34
CA CYS A 222 2.76 -5.82 -0.10
C CYS A 222 2.14 -7.15 -0.54
N HIS A 223 2.34 -8.23 0.22
CA HIS A 223 1.70 -9.51 -0.05
C HIS A 223 1.63 -10.37 1.22
N LEU A 224 0.47 -10.97 1.48
CA LEU A 224 0.26 -11.96 2.52
C LEU A 224 -0.31 -13.25 1.92
N ARG A 225 0.30 -14.37 2.31
CA ARG A 225 -0.22 -15.71 1.99
C ARG A 225 -0.24 -16.62 3.21
N ILE A 226 -1.18 -17.56 3.21
CA ILE A 226 -1.20 -18.65 4.19
C ILE A 226 -0.02 -19.61 3.90
N ASN A 227 0.62 -20.09 4.97
CA ASN A 227 1.64 -21.14 4.89
C ASN A 227 1.01 -22.52 4.86
#